data_AF-A0A3L8SCI6-F1
#
_entry.id   AF-A0A3L8SCI6-F1
#
_cell.length_a   1.000
_cell.length_b   1.000
_cell.length_c   1.000
_cell.angle_alpha   90.00
_cell.angle_beta   90.00
_cell.angle_gamma   90.00
#
_symmetry.space_group_name_H-M   'P 1'
#
loop_
_entity.id
_entity.type
_entity.pdbx_description
1 polymer ?
#
loop_
_entity_poly.entity_id
_entity_poly.type
_entity_poly.pdbx_seq_one_letter_code
_entity_poly.pdbx_strand_id
1 'polypeptide(L)'
;MVLGEAAPRGSAEGAAAGRKQRAAARRKVGRGRGRAGPRCNLGNEDARRAFQAFSLFVKAKEVPAASRCPGGGEGVRWRCCRQAFEELPGIHRHVALHHSGDVGRQAGLGAAPAESAGGAAPAGGSARPGGRSCGSPEIAWALPDTSHVSHDDLTSQVGDVLLYYCYCEVRDPEKLCAWQKALCQHLHLTGKVRVASEGINGTVGGSKVATSLYIKVMLSQPLFKTTLCQEDFKSSAGGAHCFPDLRVGVFKEIVPMGIDPKIVSYKETGIHLSPQEFHREVEQYLSQATQGQSDTILLDCRNFYESKIGHFQGCLAPDIRKFSYFPSYVDENLELFKDKRVLMYCTGGIRCERGSAYLRSKAVCREVYQLKGGIHKYLEEFPDGFYRGKLFVFDDRYAICSNEDIISACRYCGVLWDQYKLCSSQHCRQLVLTCPACCNKGLTACCPVCQEKELKVTSRASGQILKEECECTRRRPRVPIEHVSPRMLDTGKY
;
A
#
# COMPACT_ATOMS: atom_id res chain seq x y z
N MET A 1 -72.81 -19.81 -27.56
CA MET A 1 -73.21 -19.99 -28.97
C MET A 1 -71.95 -19.87 -29.81
N VAL A 2 -71.70 -20.90 -30.63
CA VAL A 2 -70.64 -21.06 -31.67
C VAL A 2 -69.19 -21.13 -31.12
N LEU A 3 -68.54 -22.28 -30.91
CA LEU A 3 -68.15 -23.46 -31.75
C LEU A 3 -66.94 -23.23 -32.70
N GLY A 4 -65.98 -24.17 -32.63
CA GLY A 4 -64.92 -24.50 -33.62
C GLY A 4 -63.49 -24.36 -33.04
N GLU A 5 -62.81 -25.40 -32.50
CA GLU A 5 -62.17 -26.57 -33.17
C GLU A 5 -61.33 -26.19 -34.42
N ALA A 6 -60.15 -26.72 -34.74
CA ALA A 6 -59.14 -27.59 -34.14
C ALA A 6 -57.89 -27.52 -35.07
N ALA A 7 -56.72 -27.99 -34.60
CA ALA A 7 -55.44 -28.13 -35.33
C ALA A 7 -55.50 -29.21 -36.46
N PRO A 8 -54.42 -29.79 -37.08
CA PRO A 8 -52.95 -29.56 -37.02
C PRO A 8 -52.16 -29.79 -38.37
N ARG A 9 -50.81 -29.85 -38.27
CA ARG A 9 -49.80 -30.54 -39.15
C ARG A 9 -49.28 -29.87 -40.45
N GLY A 10 -47.95 -29.96 -40.63
CA GLY A 10 -47.27 -29.78 -41.93
C GLY A 10 -45.74 -29.77 -41.81
N SER A 11 -45.11 -30.91 -42.07
CA SER A 11 -43.66 -31.15 -42.15
C SER A 11 -43.11 -30.93 -43.56
N ALA A 12 -41.83 -30.54 -43.71
CA ALA A 12 -40.88 -30.90 -44.79
C ALA A 12 -39.64 -29.95 -44.70
N GLU A 13 -38.45 -30.43 -44.34
CA GLU A 13 -37.43 -31.08 -45.20
C GLU A 13 -36.71 -30.16 -46.20
N GLY A 14 -35.40 -30.02 -45.98
CA GLY A 14 -34.38 -30.25 -47.03
C GLY A 14 -33.89 -29.04 -47.84
N ALA A 15 -32.64 -28.62 -47.60
CA ALA A 15 -31.59 -28.58 -48.64
C ALA A 15 -30.23 -28.21 -48.06
N ALA A 16 -29.23 -29.00 -48.44
CA ALA A 16 -27.86 -28.97 -47.99
C ALA A 16 -26.94 -28.09 -48.86
N ALA A 17 -25.71 -27.96 -48.37
CA ALA A 17 -24.43 -27.87 -49.10
C ALA A 17 -23.76 -26.48 -49.20
N GLY A 18 -22.52 -26.44 -48.68
CA GLY A 18 -21.58 -25.32 -48.87
C GLY A 18 -20.32 -25.41 -48.03
N ARG A 19 -19.49 -26.46 -48.22
CA ARG A 19 -18.12 -26.56 -47.70
C ARG A 19 -17.28 -25.33 -48.11
N LYS A 20 -16.42 -24.84 -47.20
CA LYS A 20 -14.99 -24.62 -47.49
C LYS A 20 -14.15 -24.53 -46.21
N GLN A 21 -13.24 -25.49 -46.08
CA GLN A 21 -12.13 -25.54 -45.14
C GLN A 21 -11.14 -24.39 -45.40
N ARG A 22 -10.50 -23.87 -44.35
CA ARG A 22 -9.12 -23.39 -44.42
C ARG A 22 -8.35 -23.83 -43.17
N ALA A 23 -7.38 -24.71 -43.41
CA ALA A 23 -6.38 -25.15 -42.45
C ALA A 23 -5.09 -24.32 -42.58
N ALA A 24 -4.45 -24.13 -41.44
CA ALA A 24 -3.00 -24.11 -41.17
C ALA A 24 -2.06 -23.16 -41.96
N ALA A 25 -1.41 -22.28 -41.20
CA ALA A 25 0.01 -21.94 -41.41
C ALA A 25 0.70 -21.68 -40.06
N ARG A 26 1.23 -22.75 -39.44
CA ARG A 26 2.24 -22.66 -38.38
C ARG A 26 3.60 -22.38 -39.02
N ARG A 27 4.21 -21.23 -38.74
CA ARG A 27 5.61 -20.96 -39.07
C ARG A 27 6.52 -21.45 -37.94
N LYS A 28 7.27 -22.53 -38.20
CA LYS A 28 8.49 -22.91 -37.48
C LYS A 28 9.54 -21.81 -37.70
N VAL A 29 10.13 -21.29 -36.62
CA VAL A 29 11.44 -20.62 -36.68
C VAL A 29 12.35 -21.30 -35.67
N GLY A 30 13.56 -21.59 -36.12
CA GLY A 30 14.47 -22.59 -35.58
C GLY A 30 15.10 -22.21 -34.24
N ARG A 31 15.45 -23.27 -33.50
CA ARG A 31 16.39 -23.24 -32.38
C ARG A 31 17.78 -22.85 -32.90
N GLY A 32 18.19 -21.62 -32.63
CA GLY A 32 19.58 -21.19 -32.72
C GLY A 32 20.28 -21.38 -31.39
N ARG A 33 21.26 -22.30 -31.33
CA ARG A 33 22.24 -22.38 -30.23
C ARG A 33 23.20 -21.18 -30.36
N GLY A 34 22.99 -20.14 -29.55
CA GLY A 34 23.90 -19.00 -29.39
C GLY A 34 24.72 -19.14 -28.11
N ARG A 35 26.04 -19.07 -28.25
CA ARG A 35 27.06 -19.20 -27.18
C ARG A 35 26.81 -18.21 -26.04
N ALA A 36 27.00 -18.68 -24.80
CA ALA A 36 27.04 -17.86 -23.60
C ALA A 36 28.26 -16.92 -23.64
N GLY A 37 28.01 -15.61 -23.62
CA GLY A 37 28.97 -14.57 -23.26
C GLY A 37 28.75 -14.12 -21.81
N PRO A 38 29.78 -13.62 -21.11
CA PRO A 38 29.74 -13.44 -19.66
C PRO A 38 28.80 -12.29 -19.27
N ARG A 39 27.84 -12.59 -18.38
CA ARG A 39 27.06 -11.59 -17.66
C ARG A 39 28.00 -10.81 -16.74
N CYS A 40 28.14 -9.52 -17.00
CA CYS A 40 28.89 -8.56 -16.22
C CYS A 40 28.24 -8.38 -14.83
N ASN A 41 28.95 -8.83 -13.79
CA ASN A 41 28.59 -8.70 -12.37
C ASN A 41 29.08 -7.35 -11.77
N LEU A 42 29.17 -6.31 -12.61
CA LEU A 42 29.95 -5.09 -12.36
C LEU A 42 29.47 -4.28 -11.14
N GLY A 43 28.18 -4.28 -10.82
CA GLY A 43 27.63 -3.46 -9.73
C GLY A 43 28.06 -3.87 -8.31
N ASN A 44 28.44 -5.13 -8.09
CA ASN A 44 28.83 -5.61 -6.76
C ASN A 44 30.34 -5.41 -6.49
N GLU A 45 31.17 -5.46 -7.54
CA GLU A 45 32.61 -5.21 -7.40
C GLU A 45 32.92 -3.72 -7.19
N ASP A 46 32.25 -2.82 -7.90
CA ASP A 46 32.48 -1.38 -7.76
C ASP A 46 32.02 -0.86 -6.40
N ALA A 47 30.89 -1.36 -5.88
CA ALA A 47 30.43 -1.06 -4.53
C ALA A 47 31.41 -1.57 -3.46
N ARG A 48 31.98 -2.77 -3.65
CA ARG A 48 32.98 -3.35 -2.75
C ARG A 48 34.29 -2.56 -2.78
N ARG A 49 34.73 -2.11 -3.95
CA ARG A 49 35.93 -1.25 -4.13
C ARG A 49 35.73 0.12 -3.50
N ALA A 50 34.57 0.75 -3.69
CA ALA A 50 34.23 2.02 -3.05
C ALA A 50 34.21 1.91 -1.52
N PHE A 51 33.62 0.84 -0.98
CA PHE A 51 33.62 0.59 0.47
C PHE A 51 35.04 0.35 1.03
N GLN A 52 35.86 -0.42 0.33
CA GLN A 52 37.24 -0.69 0.73
C GLN A 52 38.10 0.58 0.67
N ALA A 53 37.97 1.39 -0.38
CA ALA A 53 38.65 2.69 -0.50
C ALA A 53 38.21 3.66 0.61
N PHE A 54 36.91 3.71 0.91
CA PHE A 54 36.37 4.55 1.99
C PHE A 54 36.95 4.15 3.36
N SER A 55 36.98 2.84 3.65
CA SER A 55 37.53 2.33 4.92
C SER A 55 39.04 2.61 5.05
N LEU A 56 39.81 2.45 3.98
CA LEU A 56 41.24 2.78 3.95
C LEU A 56 41.48 4.28 4.12
N PHE A 57 40.65 5.14 3.50
CA PHE A 57 40.75 6.58 3.65
C PHE A 57 40.50 7.02 5.08
N VAL A 58 39.46 6.48 5.75
CA VAL A 58 39.17 6.76 7.17
C VAL A 58 40.33 6.30 8.05
N LYS A 59 40.85 5.09 7.81
CA LYS A 59 41.99 4.55 8.57
C LYS A 59 43.26 5.40 8.44
N ALA A 60 43.50 6.00 7.27
CA ALA A 60 44.62 6.91 7.05
C ALA A 60 44.51 8.25 7.81
N LYS A 61 43.34 8.56 8.39
CA LYS A 61 43.12 9.77 9.22
C LYS A 61 43.18 9.49 10.72
N GLU A 62 43.46 8.25 11.12
CA GLU A 62 43.61 7.86 12.52
C GLU A 62 44.91 8.45 13.09
N VAL A 63 44.82 9.01 14.30
CA VAL A 63 45.98 9.61 14.98
C VAL A 63 46.51 8.65 16.07
N PRO A 64 47.84 8.49 16.22
CA PRO A 64 48.39 7.65 17.29
C PRO A 64 48.02 8.17 18.68
N ALA A 65 47.77 7.26 19.62
CA ALA A 65 47.31 7.55 20.99
C ALA A 65 48.29 8.37 21.86
N ALA A 66 49.47 8.75 21.35
CA ALA A 66 50.56 9.33 22.13
C ALA A 66 51.00 10.74 21.67
N SER A 67 50.04 11.65 21.43
CA SER A 67 50.37 13.07 21.21
C SER A 67 49.53 13.95 22.14
N ARG A 68 50.04 14.21 23.35
CA ARG A 68 49.51 15.25 24.24
C ARG A 68 49.77 16.61 23.61
N CYS A 69 48.71 17.33 23.22
CA CYS A 69 48.77 18.76 22.97
C CYS A 69 48.52 19.53 24.29
N PRO A 70 49.12 20.72 24.47
CA PRO A 70 48.91 21.55 25.66
C PRO A 70 47.55 22.24 25.55
N GLY A 71 46.51 21.54 26.01
CA GLY A 71 45.11 21.97 25.95
C GLY A 71 44.23 20.74 26.09
N GLY A 72 43.99 20.33 27.34
CA GLY A 72 43.47 19.02 27.72
C GLY A 72 42.17 18.60 27.00
N GLY A 73 42.19 17.35 26.52
CA GLY A 73 41.06 16.61 26.01
C GLY A 73 41.53 15.20 25.64
N GLU A 74 41.38 14.24 26.54
CA GLU A 74 41.56 12.82 26.24
C GLU A 74 40.33 12.36 25.42
N GLY A 75 40.52 11.94 24.14
CA GLY A 75 39.41 11.38 23.36
C GLY A 75 39.57 11.35 21.84
N VAL A 76 40.46 12.14 21.24
CA VAL A 76 40.52 12.26 19.76
C VAL A 76 41.21 11.05 19.13
N ARG A 77 40.49 10.33 18.25
CA ARG A 77 40.98 9.14 17.54
C ARG A 77 41.21 9.38 16.03
N TRP A 78 40.54 10.35 15.41
CA TRP A 78 40.78 10.74 14.01
C TRP A 78 40.91 12.26 13.82
N ARG A 79 41.70 12.69 12.84
CA ARG A 79 41.81 14.11 12.45
C ARG A 79 41.76 14.28 10.93
N CYS A 80 40.84 15.10 10.44
CA CYS A 80 40.68 15.39 9.02
C CYS A 80 40.21 16.84 8.83
N CYS A 81 40.73 17.56 7.82
CA CYS A 81 40.37 18.96 7.54
C CYS A 81 40.42 19.89 8.78
N ARG A 82 41.43 19.72 9.65
CA ARG A 82 41.59 20.44 10.93
C ARG A 82 40.49 20.19 11.97
N GLN A 83 39.55 19.28 11.72
CA GLN A 83 38.56 18.80 12.68
C GLN A 83 39.04 17.52 13.37
N ALA A 84 38.69 17.36 14.64
CA ALA A 84 38.99 16.22 15.48
C ALA A 84 37.71 15.39 15.71
N PHE A 85 37.83 14.07 15.64
CA PHE A 85 36.71 13.14 15.82
C PHE A 85 37.07 12.09 16.87
N GLU A 86 36.17 11.91 17.83
CA GLU A 86 36.31 10.91 18.90
C GLU A 86 35.60 9.60 18.54
N GLU A 87 34.51 9.69 17.76
CA GLU A 87 33.70 8.55 17.35
C GLU A 87 33.76 8.28 15.84
N LEU A 88 33.77 7.00 15.49
CA LEU A 88 33.83 6.51 14.10
C LEU A 88 32.69 7.06 13.21
N PRO A 89 31.42 7.15 13.66
CA PRO A 89 30.35 7.73 12.84
C PRO A 89 30.59 9.19 12.46
N GLY A 90 31.29 9.96 13.31
CA GLY A 90 31.63 11.36 13.06
C GLY A 90 32.58 11.52 11.87
N ILE A 91 33.69 10.78 11.88
CA ILE A 91 34.66 10.80 10.77
C ILE A 91 34.08 10.20 9.49
N HIS A 92 33.23 9.17 9.58
CA HIS A 92 32.54 8.60 8.41
C HIS A 92 31.66 9.64 7.72
N ARG A 93 30.87 10.40 8.48
CA ARG A 93 30.02 11.47 7.93
C ARG A 93 30.87 12.55 7.26
N HIS A 94 31.97 12.96 7.89
CA HIS A 94 32.88 13.96 7.34
C HIS A 94 33.52 13.51 6.01
N VAL A 95 34.05 12.29 5.96
CA VAL A 95 34.69 11.74 4.74
C VAL A 95 33.67 11.58 3.60
N ALA A 96 32.46 11.13 3.90
CA ALA A 96 31.40 10.99 2.90
C ALA A 96 30.98 12.34 2.28
N LEU A 97 30.96 13.41 3.09
CA LEU A 97 30.54 14.75 2.64
C LEU A 97 31.65 15.52 1.92
N HIS A 98 32.89 15.41 2.38
CA HIS A 98 33.98 16.31 1.93
C HIS A 98 35.07 15.62 1.11
N HIS A 99 35.14 14.28 1.12
CA HIS A 99 36.20 13.51 0.45
C HIS A 99 35.67 12.43 -0.50
N SER A 100 34.40 12.49 -0.91
CA SER A 100 33.80 11.54 -1.85
C SER A 100 34.57 11.44 -3.17
N GLY A 101 35.11 12.56 -3.67
CA GLY A 101 35.96 12.60 -4.86
C GLY A 101 37.34 11.95 -4.67
N ASP A 102 37.93 12.05 -3.49
CA ASP A 102 39.24 11.44 -3.19
C ASP A 102 39.08 9.93 -2.96
N VAL A 103 38.01 9.52 -2.28
CA VAL A 103 37.62 8.12 -2.11
C VAL A 103 37.29 7.48 -3.47
N GLY A 104 36.60 8.19 -4.36
CA GLY A 104 36.33 7.72 -5.72
C GLY A 104 37.59 7.49 -6.54
N ARG A 105 38.56 8.42 -6.47
CA ARG A 105 39.88 8.27 -7.12
C ARG A 105 40.66 7.08 -6.58
N GLN A 106 40.63 6.86 -5.26
CA GLN A 106 41.30 5.72 -4.62
C GLN A 106 40.61 4.38 -4.90
N ALA A 107 39.31 4.39 -5.24
CA ALA A 107 38.56 3.22 -5.68
C ALA A 107 38.79 2.86 -7.17
N GLY A 108 39.62 3.64 -7.90
CA GLY A 108 39.81 3.47 -9.35
C GLY A 108 38.62 3.90 -10.19
N LEU A 109 37.70 4.69 -9.62
CA LEU A 109 36.54 5.24 -10.30
C LEU A 109 36.94 6.60 -10.88
N GLY A 110 37.22 6.64 -12.19
CA GLY A 110 37.68 7.84 -12.89
C GLY A 110 36.68 8.99 -12.85
N ALA A 111 37.15 10.21 -12.56
CA ALA A 111 36.37 11.44 -12.65
C ALA A 111 36.45 12.02 -14.08
N ALA A 112 35.31 12.45 -14.62
CA ALA A 112 35.27 13.33 -15.81
C ALA A 112 35.66 14.77 -15.40
N PRO A 113 36.32 15.56 -16.26
CA PRO A 113 36.94 16.82 -15.84
C PRO A 113 35.90 17.94 -15.71
N ALA A 114 36.13 18.79 -14.71
CA ALA A 114 35.52 20.11 -14.61
C ALA A 114 36.44 21.12 -15.31
N GLU A 115 35.96 21.79 -16.36
CA GLU A 115 36.65 22.92 -16.97
C GLU A 115 36.09 24.25 -16.46
N SER A 116 37.01 25.06 -15.98
CA SER A 116 36.89 26.49 -15.68
C SER A 116 37.11 27.32 -16.94
N ALA A 117 36.32 28.37 -17.17
CA ALA A 117 36.77 29.52 -17.98
C ALA A 117 35.99 30.79 -17.61
N GLY A 118 36.70 31.80 -17.11
CA GLY A 118 36.30 33.20 -17.22
C GLY A 118 36.92 33.81 -18.49
N GLY A 119 36.21 34.75 -19.12
CA GLY A 119 36.72 35.51 -20.27
C GLY A 119 35.61 36.25 -21.01
N ALA A 120 35.85 37.52 -21.34
CA ALA A 120 34.88 38.55 -21.75
C ALA A 120 34.22 38.39 -23.15
N ALA A 121 33.10 39.12 -23.29
CA ALA A 121 32.30 39.51 -24.47
C ALA A 121 33.10 39.99 -25.73
N PRO A 122 32.53 40.08 -26.97
CA PRO A 122 31.20 40.68 -27.26
C PRO A 122 30.32 40.14 -28.42
N ALA A 123 29.05 40.56 -28.34
CA ALA A 123 28.02 40.88 -29.36
C ALA A 123 27.83 40.02 -30.65
N GLY A 124 26.58 39.60 -30.88
CA GLY A 124 26.06 39.19 -32.19
C GLY A 124 24.89 38.20 -32.10
N GLY A 125 23.68 38.62 -32.47
CA GLY A 125 22.44 37.87 -32.23
C GLY A 125 22.16 36.68 -33.15
N SER A 126 21.22 35.82 -32.71
CA SER A 126 20.22 35.11 -33.53
C SER A 126 19.56 34.02 -32.68
N ALA A 127 18.26 34.15 -32.46
CA ALA A 127 17.41 33.15 -31.82
C ALA A 127 17.25 31.90 -32.70
N ARG A 128 17.26 30.70 -32.08
CA ARG A 128 16.44 29.54 -32.48
C ARG A 128 16.35 28.49 -31.35
N PRO A 129 15.21 27.80 -31.19
CA PRO A 129 14.87 27.08 -29.97
C PRO A 129 15.38 25.62 -30.01
N GLY A 130 16.21 25.25 -29.04
CA GLY A 130 16.74 23.89 -28.88
C GLY A 130 15.95 23.07 -27.87
N GLY A 131 15.51 21.89 -28.32
CA GLY A 131 14.92 20.75 -27.61
C GLY A 131 14.79 20.80 -26.09
N ARG A 132 13.53 20.75 -25.62
CA ARG A 132 13.21 20.31 -24.26
C ARG A 132 13.64 18.86 -24.09
N SER A 133 14.79 18.65 -23.44
CA SER A 133 15.06 17.41 -22.74
C SER A 133 13.98 17.24 -21.67
N CYS A 134 13.15 16.21 -21.81
CA CYS A 134 12.17 15.81 -20.80
C CYS A 134 12.94 15.17 -19.62
N GLY A 135 13.59 16.01 -18.81
CA GLY A 135 14.05 15.62 -17.49
C GLY A 135 12.82 15.33 -16.64
N SER A 136 12.55 14.06 -16.35
CA SER A 136 11.52 13.70 -15.38
C SER A 136 11.85 14.33 -14.03
N PRO A 137 10.84 14.77 -13.25
CA PRO A 137 11.09 15.61 -12.08
C PRO A 137 12.01 14.90 -11.08
N GLU A 138 13.17 15.49 -10.83
CA GLU A 138 14.07 15.07 -9.75
C GLU A 138 13.41 15.34 -8.40
N ILE A 139 13.60 14.43 -7.43
CA ILE A 139 13.05 14.57 -6.09
C ILE A 139 13.87 15.65 -5.35
N ALA A 140 13.21 16.60 -4.72
CA ALA A 140 13.85 17.61 -3.90
C ALA A 140 14.08 17.06 -2.48
N TRP A 141 15.33 16.81 -2.12
CA TRP A 141 15.66 16.10 -0.87
C TRP A 141 15.67 17.00 0.39
N ALA A 142 15.32 18.28 0.26
CA ALA A 142 15.31 19.22 1.36
C ALA A 142 14.21 18.87 2.39
N LEU A 143 14.55 19.01 3.66
CA LEU A 143 13.59 18.99 4.77
C LEU A 143 13.02 20.40 4.96
N PRO A 144 11.77 20.55 5.43
CA PRO A 144 11.22 21.85 5.74
C PRO A 144 12.03 22.53 6.84
N ASP A 145 12.19 23.85 6.76
CA ASP A 145 12.68 24.63 7.90
C ASP A 145 11.60 24.67 8.98
N THR A 146 11.93 24.18 10.17
CA THR A 146 11.05 24.15 11.35
C THR A 146 11.59 25.01 12.49
N SER A 147 12.64 25.81 12.26
CA SER A 147 13.26 26.66 13.30
C SER A 147 12.31 27.68 13.93
N HIS A 148 11.24 28.04 13.21
CA HIS A 148 10.19 28.95 13.66
C HIS A 148 9.03 28.26 14.39
N VAL A 149 9.02 26.93 14.46
CA VAL A 149 7.96 26.13 15.08
C VAL A 149 8.44 25.64 16.44
N SER A 150 7.63 25.81 17.48
CA SER A 150 8.00 25.30 18.81
C SER A 150 8.03 23.77 18.84
N HIS A 151 8.88 23.20 19.68
CA HIS A 151 8.93 21.75 19.88
C HIS A 151 7.58 21.21 20.39
N ASP A 152 6.89 21.97 21.25
CA ASP A 152 5.60 21.57 21.82
C ASP A 152 4.51 21.51 20.74
N ASP A 153 4.53 22.43 19.77
CA ASP A 153 3.61 22.40 18.63
C ASP A 153 3.85 21.19 17.71
N LEU A 154 5.12 20.79 17.51
CA LEU A 154 5.47 19.60 16.72
C LEU A 154 5.15 18.28 17.44
N THR A 155 5.13 18.28 18.77
CA THR A 155 4.98 17.06 19.59
C THR A 155 3.67 16.98 20.36
N SER A 156 2.75 17.92 20.14
CA SER A 156 1.41 17.90 20.75
C SER A 156 0.70 16.56 20.56
N GLN A 157 0.10 16.07 21.65
CA GLN A 157 -0.67 14.82 21.69
C GLN A 157 -1.98 14.91 20.90
N VAL A 158 -2.57 16.11 20.82
CA VAL A 158 -3.75 16.36 20.00
C VAL A 158 -3.29 16.61 18.57
N GLY A 159 -3.70 15.73 17.67
CA GLY A 159 -3.30 15.79 16.28
C GLY A 159 -4.18 14.95 15.38
N ASP A 160 -3.58 14.52 14.27
CA ASP A 160 -4.27 13.80 13.22
C ASP A 160 -3.47 12.57 12.80
N VAL A 161 -4.19 11.58 12.29
CA VAL A 161 -3.64 10.50 11.49
C VAL A 161 -4.01 10.74 10.05
N LEU A 162 -2.99 10.86 9.20
CA LEU A 162 -3.09 11.00 7.76
C LEU A 162 -3.06 9.62 7.10
N LEU A 163 -3.95 9.41 6.12
CA LEU A 163 -3.97 8.26 5.22
C LEU A 163 -3.91 8.77 3.78
N TYR A 164 -2.90 8.34 3.03
CA TYR A 164 -2.72 8.76 1.64
C TYR A 164 -2.01 7.68 0.82
N TYR A 165 -2.14 7.77 -0.49
CA TYR A 165 -1.33 7.01 -1.44
C TYR A 165 -1.19 7.79 -2.74
N CYS A 166 -0.16 7.48 -3.51
CA CYS A 166 0.07 8.03 -4.83
C CYS A 166 0.69 6.96 -5.70
N TYR A 167 -0.02 6.52 -6.75
CA TYR A 167 0.60 5.71 -7.80
C TYR A 167 1.32 6.63 -8.79
N CYS A 168 2.63 6.48 -8.88
CA CYS A 168 3.49 7.22 -9.79
C CYS A 168 4.76 6.41 -10.05
N GLU A 169 5.45 6.68 -11.16
CA GLU A 169 6.71 6.01 -11.45
C GLU A 169 7.83 6.55 -10.56
N VAL A 170 8.28 5.74 -9.61
CA VAL A 170 9.39 6.06 -8.71
C VAL A 170 10.66 5.38 -9.22
N ARG A 171 11.58 6.16 -9.78
CA ARG A 171 12.85 5.66 -10.32
C ARG A 171 13.78 5.10 -9.26
N ASP A 172 13.83 5.75 -8.10
CA ASP A 172 14.72 5.38 -7.00
C ASP A 172 13.92 5.25 -5.68
N PRO A 173 13.26 4.10 -5.46
CA PRO A 173 12.49 3.84 -4.25
C PRO A 173 13.31 3.96 -2.96
N GLU A 174 14.60 3.61 -3.00
CA GLU A 174 15.49 3.66 -1.83
C GLU A 174 15.74 5.09 -1.38
N LYS A 175 16.01 6.01 -2.32
CA LYS A 175 16.16 7.42 -1.97
C LYS A 175 14.85 8.04 -1.48
N LEU A 176 13.72 7.73 -2.13
CA LEU A 176 12.41 8.21 -1.66
C LEU A 176 12.10 7.69 -0.24
N CYS A 177 12.43 6.43 0.05
CA CYS A 177 12.32 5.83 1.37
C CYS A 177 13.21 6.54 2.41
N ALA A 178 14.47 6.82 2.07
CA ALA A 178 15.39 7.53 2.95
C ALA A 178 14.88 8.95 3.28
N TRP A 179 14.39 9.67 2.28
CA TRP A 179 13.81 11.01 2.47
C TRP A 179 12.53 10.98 3.30
N GLN A 180 11.62 10.05 3.03
CA GLN A 180 10.40 9.88 3.84
C GLN A 180 10.73 9.59 5.29
N LYS A 181 11.73 8.74 5.55
CA LYS A 181 12.19 8.45 6.90
C LYS A 181 12.73 9.70 7.59
N ALA A 182 13.59 10.46 6.92
CA ALA A 182 14.15 11.70 7.45
C ALA A 182 13.06 12.76 7.71
N LEU A 183 12.11 12.92 6.79
CA LEU A 183 11.00 13.86 6.91
C LEU A 183 10.09 13.52 8.09
N CYS A 184 9.64 12.26 8.19
CA CYS A 184 8.80 11.83 9.30
C CYS A 184 9.52 11.98 10.65
N GLN A 185 10.82 11.64 10.73
CA GLN A 185 11.60 11.81 11.95
C GLN A 185 11.77 13.29 12.33
N HIS A 186 12.04 14.16 11.35
CA HIS A 186 12.18 15.59 11.56
C HIS A 186 10.89 16.25 12.05
N LEU A 187 9.73 15.74 11.62
CA LEU A 187 8.41 16.22 12.03
C LEU A 187 7.82 15.44 13.20
N HIS A 188 8.60 14.58 13.88
CA HIS A 188 8.13 13.76 15.01
C HIS A 188 6.90 12.87 14.71
N LEU A 189 6.77 12.43 13.45
CA LEU A 189 5.68 11.55 13.02
C LEU A 189 6.03 10.09 13.28
N THR A 190 5.02 9.32 13.69
CA THR A 190 5.05 7.84 13.72
C THR A 190 4.11 7.28 12.66
N GLY A 191 4.17 5.98 12.41
CA GLY A 191 3.30 5.32 11.44
C GLY A 191 4.05 4.48 10.42
N LYS A 192 3.44 4.26 9.26
CA LYS A 192 3.92 3.33 8.25
C LYS A 192 3.92 3.98 6.89
N VAL A 193 5.04 3.92 6.20
CA VAL A 193 5.18 4.38 4.80
C VAL A 193 5.79 3.27 3.97
N ARG A 194 5.11 2.89 2.90
CA ARG A 194 5.55 1.90 1.92
C ARG A 194 5.90 2.62 0.63
N VAL A 195 7.11 2.43 0.17
CA VAL A 195 7.58 2.95 -1.11
C VAL A 195 7.82 1.77 -2.05
N ALA A 196 7.43 1.91 -3.31
CA ALA A 196 7.75 0.95 -4.36
C ALA A 196 8.02 1.70 -5.67
N SER A 197 8.48 1.01 -6.71
CA SER A 197 8.63 1.63 -8.03
C SER A 197 7.33 2.14 -8.64
N GLU A 198 6.19 1.62 -8.17
CA GLU A 198 4.84 2.05 -8.58
C GLU A 198 4.24 3.17 -7.72
N GLY A 199 4.96 3.67 -6.70
CA GLY A 199 4.49 4.84 -5.94
C GLY A 199 4.80 4.84 -4.45
N ILE A 200 3.93 5.49 -3.68
CA ILE A 200 3.99 5.60 -2.21
C ILE A 200 2.61 5.37 -1.58
N ASN A 201 2.59 4.76 -0.39
CA ASN A 201 1.41 4.60 0.45
C ASN A 201 1.79 4.87 1.90
N GLY A 202 1.07 5.75 2.58
CA GLY A 202 1.39 6.18 3.93
C GLY A 202 0.19 6.24 4.86
N THR A 203 0.43 5.86 6.11
CA THR A 203 -0.43 6.19 7.24
C THR A 203 0.45 6.72 8.36
N VAL A 204 0.40 8.02 8.63
CA VAL A 204 1.29 8.69 9.59
C VAL A 204 0.49 9.52 10.58
N GLY A 205 0.91 9.52 11.85
CA GLY A 205 0.28 10.26 12.93
C GLY A 205 1.24 11.25 13.57
N GLY A 206 0.73 12.41 13.95
CA GLY A 206 1.48 13.46 14.64
C GLY A 206 0.59 14.64 15.03
N SER A 207 1.19 15.71 15.55
CA SER A 207 0.46 16.93 15.86
C SER A 207 -0.15 17.57 14.61
N LYS A 208 -1.16 18.44 14.79
CA LYS A 208 -1.78 19.17 13.66
C LYS A 208 -0.76 19.99 12.85
N VAL A 209 0.23 20.56 13.52
CA VAL A 209 1.28 21.36 12.87
C VAL A 209 2.20 20.44 12.05
N ALA A 210 2.64 19.33 12.64
CA ALA A 210 3.50 18.36 11.97
C ALA A 210 2.82 17.73 10.74
N THR A 211 1.55 17.32 10.86
CA THR A 211 0.78 16.75 9.75
C THR A 211 0.52 17.78 8.64
N SER A 212 0.22 19.02 8.99
CA SER A 212 0.05 20.10 8.01
C SER A 212 1.34 20.40 7.23
N LEU A 213 2.48 20.47 7.94
CA LEU A 213 3.80 20.63 7.31
C LEU A 213 4.14 19.45 6.41
N TYR A 214 3.84 18.23 6.85
CA TYR A 214 4.05 17.02 6.06
C TYR A 214 3.29 17.07 4.74
N ILE A 215 2.00 17.43 4.76
CA ILE A 215 1.19 17.58 3.56
C ILE A 215 1.78 18.66 2.64
N LYS A 216 2.13 19.83 3.18
CA LYS A 216 2.72 20.93 2.41
C LYS A 216 4.01 20.52 1.70
N VAL A 217 4.89 19.77 2.39
CA VAL A 217 6.14 19.26 1.82
C VAL A 217 5.87 18.19 0.76
N MET A 218 4.91 17.30 0.99
CA MET A 218 4.52 16.30 0.00
C MET A 218 3.97 16.94 -1.28
N LEU A 219 3.10 17.95 -1.15
CA LEU A 219 2.51 18.66 -2.29
C LEU A 219 3.51 19.55 -3.04
N SER A 220 4.58 20.01 -2.37
CA SER A 220 5.64 20.78 -3.03
C SER A 220 6.67 19.92 -3.75
N GLN A 221 6.73 18.61 -3.47
CA GLN A 221 7.67 17.71 -4.14
C GLN A 221 7.38 17.59 -5.63
N PRO A 222 8.38 17.82 -6.52
CA PRO A 222 8.20 17.70 -7.96
C PRO A 222 7.63 16.35 -8.41
N LEU A 223 7.96 15.27 -7.69
CA LEU A 223 7.45 13.92 -7.95
C LEU A 223 5.92 13.80 -7.77
N PHE A 224 5.35 14.52 -6.80
CA PHE A 224 3.93 14.39 -6.43
C PHE A 224 3.09 15.59 -6.83
N LYS A 225 3.71 16.73 -7.15
CA LYS A 225 3.07 18.03 -7.38
C LYS A 225 1.91 18.02 -8.38
N THR A 226 1.96 17.14 -9.38
CA THR A 226 0.91 17.04 -10.42
C THR A 226 -0.09 15.91 -10.17
N THR A 227 0.14 15.08 -9.16
CA THR A 227 -0.63 13.84 -8.94
C THR A 227 -1.34 13.83 -7.61
N LEU A 228 -0.79 14.49 -6.59
CA LEU A 228 -1.42 14.66 -5.28
C LEU A 228 -2.02 16.07 -5.15
N CYS A 229 -3.19 16.12 -4.52
CA CYS A 229 -3.79 17.35 -3.99
C CYS A 229 -4.09 17.21 -2.49
N GLN A 230 -4.58 18.28 -1.87
CA GLN A 230 -4.88 18.30 -0.43
C GLN A 230 -5.88 17.20 -0.06
N GLU A 231 -6.87 16.94 -0.91
CA GLU A 231 -7.96 16.00 -0.68
C GLU A 231 -7.50 14.53 -0.68
N ASP A 232 -6.32 14.23 -1.23
CA ASP A 232 -5.74 12.88 -1.22
C ASP A 232 -5.25 12.47 0.18
N PHE A 233 -4.93 13.46 1.03
CA PHE A 233 -4.57 13.27 2.43
C PHE A 233 -5.82 13.23 3.30
N LYS A 234 -6.30 12.02 3.57
CA LYS A 234 -7.46 11.78 4.43
C LYS A 234 -7.02 11.89 5.89
N SER A 235 -7.65 12.78 6.66
CA SER A 235 -7.32 13.03 8.06
C SER A 235 -8.39 12.49 9.00
N SER A 236 -7.95 11.95 10.14
CA SER A 236 -8.83 11.53 11.24
C SER A 236 -8.20 11.90 12.59
N ALA A 237 -9.02 12.16 13.62
CA ALA A 237 -8.52 12.51 14.95
C ALA A 237 -7.62 11.40 15.53
N GLY A 238 -6.46 11.79 16.06
CA GLY A 238 -5.48 10.86 16.64
C GLY A 238 -4.14 11.55 16.88
N GLY A 239 -3.03 10.86 16.56
CA GLY A 239 -1.70 11.44 16.64
C GLY A 239 -0.60 10.39 16.58
N ALA A 240 0.61 10.77 16.99
CA ALA A 240 1.76 9.87 16.99
C ALA A 240 1.57 8.65 17.91
N HIS A 241 0.80 8.79 18.98
CA HIS A 241 0.50 7.71 19.92
C HIS A 241 -0.35 6.57 19.31
N CYS A 242 -0.97 6.77 18.14
CA CYS A 242 -1.73 5.71 17.46
C CYS A 242 -0.83 4.63 16.84
N PHE A 243 0.48 4.86 16.78
CA PHE A 243 1.45 3.91 16.24
C PHE A 243 2.58 3.69 17.24
N PRO A 244 3.02 2.43 17.44
CA PRO A 244 4.11 2.14 18.36
C PRO A 244 5.46 2.65 17.84
N ASP A 245 5.62 2.76 16.52
CA ASP A 245 6.87 3.11 15.86
C ASP A 245 6.66 3.77 14.49
N LEU A 246 7.74 4.37 13.96
CA LEU A 246 7.83 4.77 12.56
C LEU A 246 8.49 3.66 11.73
N ARG A 247 7.79 3.18 10.71
CA ARG A 247 8.27 2.19 9.74
C ARG A 247 8.16 2.70 8.32
N VAL A 248 9.29 3.06 7.75
CA VAL A 248 9.42 3.44 6.34
C VAL A 248 10.26 2.37 5.64
N GLY A 249 9.76 1.82 4.54
CA GLY A 249 10.46 0.75 3.83
C GLY A 249 10.14 0.66 2.35
N VAL A 250 11.10 0.13 1.60
CA VAL A 250 10.95 -0.22 0.18
C VAL A 250 10.34 -1.61 0.06
N PHE A 251 9.34 -1.73 -0.82
CA PHE A 251 8.63 -2.96 -1.10
C PHE A 251 8.45 -3.14 -2.62
N LYS A 252 8.05 -4.34 -3.02
CA LYS A 252 7.66 -4.62 -4.41
C LYS A 252 6.37 -3.91 -4.81
N GLU A 253 5.43 -3.83 -3.87
CA GLU A 253 4.11 -3.24 -4.07
C GLU A 253 3.78 -2.30 -2.90
N ILE A 254 3.20 -1.14 -3.20
CA ILE A 254 2.73 -0.20 -2.17
C ILE A 254 1.51 -0.73 -1.41
N VAL A 255 0.75 -1.63 -2.05
CA VAL A 255 -0.26 -2.48 -1.44
C VAL A 255 -0.09 -3.92 -1.96
N PRO A 256 0.22 -4.91 -1.11
CA PRO A 256 0.52 -6.27 -1.59
C PRO A 256 -0.72 -6.98 -2.15
N MET A 257 -0.85 -7.01 -3.48
CA MET A 257 -1.79 -7.88 -4.20
C MET A 257 -1.14 -9.23 -4.55
N GLY A 258 0.19 -9.31 -4.56
CA GLY A 258 0.92 -10.54 -4.87
C GLY A 258 1.02 -10.82 -6.36
N ILE A 259 0.69 -9.84 -7.21
CA ILE A 259 0.88 -9.88 -8.66
C ILE A 259 1.86 -8.79 -9.03
N ASP A 260 2.87 -9.11 -9.83
CA ASP A 260 3.89 -8.14 -10.24
C ASP A 260 3.24 -6.94 -10.95
N PRO A 261 3.60 -5.69 -10.58
CA PRO A 261 3.11 -4.48 -11.25
C PRO A 261 3.34 -4.38 -12.74
N LYS A 262 4.27 -5.17 -13.29
CA LYS A 262 4.50 -5.28 -14.74
C LYS A 262 3.47 -6.16 -15.44
N ILE A 263 2.79 -7.05 -14.72
CA ILE A 263 1.77 -7.95 -15.26
C ILE A 263 0.40 -7.26 -15.21
N VAL A 264 0.07 -6.64 -14.08
CA VAL A 264 -1.15 -5.85 -13.91
C VAL A 264 -0.76 -4.46 -13.45
N SER A 265 -1.04 -3.47 -14.29
CA SER A 265 -0.68 -2.07 -14.03
C SER A 265 -1.82 -1.33 -13.34
N TYR A 266 -1.48 -0.44 -12.41
CA TYR A 266 -2.42 0.55 -11.86
C TYR A 266 -2.91 1.55 -12.92
N LYS A 267 -2.34 1.56 -14.13
CA LYS A 267 -2.81 2.41 -15.24
C LYS A 267 -4.02 1.83 -15.96
N GLU A 268 -4.37 0.57 -15.69
CA GLU A 268 -5.46 -0.16 -16.35
C GLU A 268 -6.67 -0.34 -15.42
N THR A 269 -6.93 0.63 -14.55
CA THR A 269 -7.98 0.56 -13.53
C THR A 269 -9.39 0.55 -14.10
N GLY A 270 -10.36 0.27 -13.23
CA GLY A 270 -11.77 0.57 -13.46
C GLY A 270 -12.05 2.07 -13.54
N ILE A 271 -13.32 2.38 -13.81
CA ILE A 271 -13.82 3.76 -13.90
C ILE A 271 -13.99 4.31 -12.47
N HIS A 272 -13.35 5.43 -12.17
CA HIS A 272 -13.53 6.10 -10.88
C HIS A 272 -14.88 6.80 -10.82
N LEU A 273 -15.65 6.48 -9.77
CA LEU A 273 -16.86 7.21 -9.40
C LEU A 273 -16.55 8.12 -8.22
N SER A 274 -16.98 9.38 -8.30
CA SER A 274 -17.06 10.26 -7.13
C SER A 274 -17.96 9.65 -6.04
N PRO A 275 -17.83 10.07 -4.77
CA PRO A 275 -18.73 9.62 -3.72
C PRO A 275 -20.21 9.77 -4.06
N GLN A 276 -20.60 10.86 -4.73
CA GLN A 276 -21.96 11.14 -5.16
C GLN A 276 -22.45 10.17 -6.23
N GLU A 277 -21.64 9.93 -7.26
CA GLU A 277 -21.98 8.96 -8.32
C GLU A 277 -22.07 7.56 -7.73
N PHE A 278 -21.12 7.19 -6.87
CA PHE A 278 -21.12 5.89 -6.20
C PHE A 278 -22.35 5.71 -5.30
N HIS A 279 -22.76 6.75 -4.56
CA HIS A 279 -23.97 6.72 -3.74
C HIS A 279 -25.21 6.39 -4.58
N ARG A 280 -25.40 7.05 -5.72
CA ARG A 280 -26.51 6.79 -6.64
C ARG A 280 -26.49 5.38 -7.21
N GLU A 281 -25.31 4.89 -7.58
CA GLU A 281 -25.15 3.51 -8.08
C GLU A 281 -25.47 2.47 -7.00
N VAL A 282 -25.08 2.72 -5.74
CA VAL A 282 -25.45 1.85 -4.61
C VAL A 282 -26.94 1.91 -4.31
N GLU A 283 -27.55 3.09 -4.33
CA GLU A 283 -29.00 3.26 -4.16
C GLU A 283 -29.78 2.48 -5.23
N GLN A 284 -29.38 2.63 -6.50
CA GLN A 284 -29.95 1.90 -7.61
C GLN A 284 -29.77 0.38 -7.43
N TYR A 285 -28.56 -0.06 -7.08
CA TYR A 285 -28.26 -1.47 -6.81
C TYR A 285 -29.18 -2.05 -5.72
N LEU A 286 -29.33 -1.36 -4.59
CA LEU A 286 -30.16 -1.83 -3.47
C LEU A 286 -31.64 -1.89 -3.85
N SER A 287 -32.13 -0.91 -4.64
CA SER A 287 -33.51 -0.94 -5.13
C SER A 287 -33.79 -2.15 -6.04
N GLN A 288 -32.86 -2.50 -6.94
CA GLN A 288 -33.01 -3.63 -7.87
C GLN A 288 -32.81 -4.99 -7.19
N ALA A 289 -31.95 -5.07 -6.18
CA ALA A 289 -31.71 -6.31 -5.44
C ALA A 289 -32.99 -6.82 -4.78
N THR A 290 -33.81 -5.93 -4.21
CA THR A 290 -35.12 -6.29 -3.64
C THR A 290 -36.12 -6.85 -4.67
N GLN A 291 -35.86 -6.66 -5.97
CA GLN A 291 -36.69 -7.14 -7.06
C GLN A 291 -36.11 -8.40 -7.75
N GLY A 292 -35.00 -8.95 -7.25
CA GLY A 292 -34.37 -10.18 -7.77
C GLY A 292 -33.70 -10.02 -9.15
N GLN A 293 -33.41 -8.79 -9.58
CA GLN A 293 -32.97 -8.49 -10.96
C GLN A 293 -31.57 -7.86 -11.07
N SER A 294 -30.73 -7.95 -10.03
CA SER A 294 -29.47 -7.21 -10.06
C SER A 294 -28.40 -7.84 -10.97
N ASP A 295 -27.97 -7.05 -11.97
CA ASP A 295 -26.81 -7.30 -12.82
C ASP A 295 -25.53 -6.64 -12.27
N THR A 296 -25.59 -6.13 -11.05
CA THR A 296 -24.53 -5.36 -10.41
C THR A 296 -24.03 -6.08 -9.16
N ILE A 297 -22.71 -6.06 -8.93
CA ILE A 297 -22.06 -6.57 -7.71
C ILE A 297 -21.42 -5.40 -6.99
N LEU A 298 -21.84 -5.15 -5.75
CA LEU A 298 -21.14 -4.24 -4.85
C LEU A 298 -20.04 -5.02 -4.11
N LEU A 299 -18.78 -4.83 -4.47
CA LEU A 299 -17.65 -5.65 -4.02
C LEU A 299 -16.76 -4.95 -3.00
N ASP A 300 -16.68 -5.51 -1.80
CA ASP A 300 -15.73 -5.10 -0.77
C ASP A 300 -14.34 -5.71 -1.07
N CYS A 301 -13.34 -4.88 -1.34
CA CYS A 301 -11.98 -5.34 -1.62
C CYS A 301 -11.13 -5.48 -0.34
N ARG A 302 -11.75 -5.42 0.84
CA ARG A 302 -11.05 -5.46 2.13
C ARG A 302 -10.86 -6.87 2.65
N ASN A 303 -10.03 -7.00 3.70
CA ASN A 303 -9.91 -8.27 4.40
C ASN A 303 -11.15 -8.49 5.28
N PHE A 304 -11.50 -9.75 5.54
CA PHE A 304 -12.72 -10.11 6.26
C PHE A 304 -12.91 -9.38 7.60
N TYR A 305 -11.83 -9.13 8.35
CA TYR A 305 -11.92 -8.50 9.67
C TYR A 305 -12.30 -7.02 9.56
N GLU A 306 -12.04 -6.39 8.41
CA GLU A 306 -12.45 -5.02 8.14
C GLU A 306 -13.95 -4.99 7.84
N SER A 307 -14.41 -5.84 6.91
CA SER A 307 -15.82 -5.94 6.54
C SER A 307 -16.70 -6.42 7.68
N LYS A 308 -16.15 -7.22 8.59
CA LYS A 308 -16.89 -7.77 9.74
C LYS A 308 -17.46 -6.70 10.67
N ILE A 309 -16.75 -5.58 10.85
CA ILE A 309 -17.19 -4.49 11.76
C ILE A 309 -17.84 -3.32 11.03
N GLY A 310 -17.78 -3.29 9.70
CA GLY A 310 -18.50 -2.30 8.91
C GLY A 310 -18.37 -2.57 7.42
N HIS A 311 -19.44 -2.40 6.66
CA HIS A 311 -19.47 -2.59 5.20
C HIS A 311 -20.68 -1.89 4.58
N PHE A 312 -20.71 -1.77 3.25
CA PHE A 312 -21.90 -1.28 2.55
C PHE A 312 -22.99 -2.34 2.54
N GLN A 313 -24.23 -1.95 2.79
CA GLN A 313 -25.37 -2.87 2.72
C GLN A 313 -25.42 -3.61 1.39
N GLY A 314 -25.76 -4.90 1.45
CA GLY A 314 -25.88 -5.76 0.27
C GLY A 314 -24.56 -6.02 -0.47
N CYS A 315 -23.39 -5.66 0.09
CA CYS A 315 -22.13 -5.95 -0.57
C CYS A 315 -21.77 -7.44 -0.56
N LEU A 316 -21.10 -7.89 -1.60
CA LEU A 316 -20.27 -9.08 -1.59
C LEU A 316 -18.96 -8.75 -0.85
N ALA A 317 -18.76 -9.34 0.33
CA ALA A 317 -17.56 -9.19 1.12
C ALA A 317 -16.80 -10.53 1.20
N PRO A 318 -15.78 -10.75 0.35
CA PRO A 318 -15.02 -12.00 0.36
C PRO A 318 -14.39 -12.27 1.73
N ASP A 319 -14.53 -13.49 2.29
CA ASP A 319 -13.85 -13.90 3.56
C ASP A 319 -12.33 -14.14 3.35
N ILE A 320 -11.68 -13.28 2.56
CA ILE A 320 -10.23 -13.31 2.36
C ILE A 320 -9.52 -12.67 3.55
N ARG A 321 -8.44 -13.33 3.97
CA ARG A 321 -7.62 -12.84 5.09
C ARG A 321 -6.64 -11.74 4.69
N LYS A 322 -6.18 -11.75 3.45
CA LYS A 322 -5.17 -10.84 2.91
C LYS A 322 -5.60 -10.45 1.51
N PHE A 323 -5.36 -9.19 1.16
CA PHE A 323 -5.58 -8.70 -0.19
C PHE A 323 -4.77 -9.47 -1.25
N SER A 324 -3.64 -10.06 -0.87
CA SER A 324 -2.87 -10.94 -1.76
C SER A 324 -3.57 -12.26 -2.14
N TYR A 325 -4.73 -12.55 -1.56
CA TYR A 325 -5.58 -13.69 -1.94
C TYR A 325 -6.69 -13.27 -2.91
N PHE A 326 -6.90 -11.96 -3.11
CA PHE A 326 -7.93 -11.42 -4.00
C PHE A 326 -7.79 -11.92 -5.45
N PRO A 327 -6.58 -11.99 -6.06
CA PRO A 327 -6.43 -12.55 -7.40
C PRO A 327 -6.98 -13.97 -7.54
N SER A 328 -6.63 -14.84 -6.60
CA SER A 328 -7.12 -16.22 -6.57
C SER A 328 -8.63 -16.29 -6.30
N TYR A 329 -9.16 -15.41 -5.45
CA TYR A 329 -10.60 -15.32 -5.24
C TYR A 329 -11.35 -14.97 -6.52
N VAL A 330 -10.87 -13.99 -7.28
CA VAL A 330 -11.46 -13.66 -8.58
C VAL A 330 -11.38 -14.85 -9.54
N ASP A 331 -10.23 -15.52 -9.62
CA ASP A 331 -10.03 -16.66 -10.54
C ASP A 331 -10.95 -17.85 -10.24
N GLU A 332 -11.14 -18.18 -8.96
CA GLU A 332 -12.01 -19.28 -8.53
C GLU A 332 -13.51 -18.94 -8.64
N ASN A 333 -13.86 -17.65 -8.76
CA ASN A 333 -15.23 -17.14 -8.80
C ASN A 333 -15.54 -16.38 -10.10
N LEU A 334 -14.84 -16.65 -11.21
CA LEU A 334 -15.01 -15.89 -12.47
C LEU A 334 -16.47 -15.84 -12.97
N GLU A 335 -17.21 -16.94 -12.83
CA GLU A 335 -18.61 -17.01 -13.26
C GLU A 335 -19.52 -16.06 -12.47
N LEU A 336 -19.19 -15.73 -11.22
CA LEU A 336 -19.92 -14.73 -10.44
C LEU A 336 -19.89 -13.36 -11.10
N PHE A 337 -18.75 -13.02 -11.70
CA PHE A 337 -18.48 -11.71 -12.29
C PHE A 337 -18.86 -11.60 -13.77
N LYS A 338 -19.30 -12.70 -14.38
CA LYS A 338 -19.59 -12.78 -15.81
C LYS A 338 -20.77 -11.89 -16.20
N ASP A 339 -20.57 -11.01 -17.18
CA ASP A 339 -21.56 -10.06 -17.70
C ASP A 339 -22.15 -9.09 -16.65
N LYS A 340 -21.52 -8.99 -15.47
CA LYS A 340 -21.93 -8.10 -14.37
C LYS A 340 -21.25 -6.74 -14.46
N ARG A 341 -21.92 -5.72 -13.94
CA ARG A 341 -21.28 -4.47 -13.48
C ARG A 341 -20.71 -4.70 -12.08
N VAL A 342 -19.53 -4.17 -11.78
CA VAL A 342 -18.92 -4.32 -10.45
C VAL A 342 -18.60 -2.95 -9.87
N LEU A 343 -19.18 -2.63 -8.71
CA LEU A 343 -18.90 -1.44 -7.92
C LEU A 343 -17.92 -1.80 -6.81
N MET A 344 -16.65 -1.43 -6.95
CA MET A 344 -15.60 -1.82 -6.00
C MET A 344 -15.32 -0.70 -4.99
N TYR A 345 -15.07 -1.08 -3.74
CA TYR A 345 -14.62 -0.13 -2.73
C TYR A 345 -13.60 -0.75 -1.76
N CYS A 346 -12.86 0.11 -1.08
CA CYS A 346 -12.04 -0.23 0.07
C CYS A 346 -11.88 1.01 0.97
N THR A 347 -11.09 0.92 2.05
CA THR A 347 -10.92 2.01 3.04
C THR A 347 -10.58 3.36 2.41
N GLY A 348 -9.53 3.42 1.59
CA GLY A 348 -9.01 4.68 1.02
C GLY A 348 -8.84 4.69 -0.50
N GLY A 349 -9.22 3.62 -1.21
CA GLY A 349 -9.14 3.51 -2.68
C GLY A 349 -7.95 2.68 -3.20
N ILE A 350 -6.81 2.65 -2.50
CA ILE A 350 -5.55 2.05 -3.00
C ILE A 350 -5.66 0.59 -3.50
N ARG A 351 -6.48 -0.25 -2.84
CA ARG A 351 -6.69 -1.66 -3.25
C ARG A 351 -7.53 -1.75 -4.51
N CYS A 352 -8.50 -0.87 -4.67
CA CYS A 352 -9.36 -0.84 -5.85
C CYS A 352 -8.55 -0.56 -7.10
N GLU A 353 -7.50 0.26 -7.03
CA GLU A 353 -6.67 0.56 -8.20
C GLU A 353 -6.09 -0.72 -8.84
N ARG A 354 -5.48 -1.57 -8.02
CA ARG A 354 -4.90 -2.84 -8.46
C ARG A 354 -5.97 -3.91 -8.70
N GLY A 355 -6.95 -3.98 -7.81
CA GLY A 355 -8.01 -5.00 -7.84
C GLY A 355 -8.92 -4.85 -9.06
N SER A 356 -9.29 -3.62 -9.41
CA SER A 356 -10.12 -3.33 -10.59
C SER A 356 -9.35 -3.61 -11.87
N ALA A 357 -8.07 -3.25 -11.95
CA ALA A 357 -7.21 -3.61 -13.07
C ALA A 357 -7.09 -5.13 -13.23
N TYR A 358 -6.93 -5.87 -12.12
CA TYR A 358 -6.91 -7.33 -12.14
C TYR A 358 -8.23 -7.90 -12.67
N LEU A 359 -9.37 -7.43 -12.16
CA LEU A 359 -10.68 -7.92 -12.57
C LEU A 359 -10.96 -7.62 -14.06
N ARG A 360 -10.62 -6.42 -14.53
CA ARG A 360 -10.70 -6.04 -15.95
C ARG A 360 -9.83 -6.92 -16.85
N SER A 361 -8.63 -7.29 -16.39
CA SER A 361 -7.73 -8.17 -17.16
C SER A 361 -8.31 -9.56 -17.44
N LYS A 362 -9.33 -9.99 -16.68
CA LYS A 362 -10.03 -11.26 -16.91
C LYS A 362 -11.06 -11.20 -18.02
N ALA A 363 -11.48 -10.00 -18.43
CA ALA A 363 -12.45 -9.80 -19.51
C ALA A 363 -13.77 -10.58 -19.34
N VAL A 364 -14.22 -10.77 -18.09
CA VAL A 364 -15.49 -11.44 -17.77
C VAL A 364 -16.60 -10.44 -17.39
N CYS A 365 -16.24 -9.31 -16.78
CA CYS A 365 -17.20 -8.30 -16.37
C CYS A 365 -17.62 -7.42 -17.55
N ARG A 366 -18.86 -6.91 -17.49
CA ARG A 366 -19.32 -5.89 -18.44
C ARG A 366 -18.57 -4.58 -18.19
N GLU A 367 -18.57 -4.11 -16.94
CA GLU A 367 -17.88 -2.89 -16.52
C GLU A 367 -17.43 -2.99 -15.05
N VAL A 368 -16.33 -2.31 -14.72
CA VAL A 368 -15.78 -2.25 -13.37
C VAL A 368 -15.61 -0.79 -12.98
N TYR A 369 -16.28 -0.40 -11.89
CA TYR A 369 -16.23 0.92 -11.28
C TYR A 369 -15.58 0.84 -9.90
N GLN A 370 -15.04 1.97 -9.44
CA GLN A 370 -14.43 2.06 -8.12
C GLN A 370 -14.68 3.39 -7.44
N LEU A 371 -14.92 3.34 -6.12
CA LEU A 371 -15.14 4.52 -5.29
C LEU A 371 -13.85 5.35 -5.14
N LYS A 372 -13.83 6.55 -5.73
CA LYS A 372 -12.73 7.50 -5.61
C LYS A 372 -12.57 7.95 -4.15
N GLY A 373 -11.36 7.81 -3.61
CA GLY A 373 -11.06 8.14 -2.22
C GLY A 373 -11.54 7.12 -1.19
N GLY A 374 -12.22 6.04 -1.62
CA GLY A 374 -12.68 4.95 -0.75
C GLY A 374 -13.76 5.37 0.25
N ILE A 375 -14.04 4.45 1.19
CA ILE A 375 -15.05 4.63 2.23
C ILE A 375 -14.83 5.94 3.01
N HIS A 376 -13.57 6.33 3.25
CA HIS A 376 -13.25 7.57 3.97
C HIS A 376 -13.89 8.80 3.33
N LYS A 377 -13.73 8.98 2.00
CA LYS A 377 -14.34 10.11 1.29
C LYS A 377 -15.84 9.99 1.14
N TYR A 378 -16.35 8.78 1.05
CA TYR A 378 -17.78 8.55 1.05
C TYR A 378 -18.44 8.97 2.37
N LEU A 379 -17.85 8.62 3.52
CA LEU A 379 -18.39 8.96 4.84
C LEU A 379 -18.29 10.46 5.17
N GLU A 380 -17.32 11.18 4.59
CA GLU A 380 -17.23 12.64 4.72
C GLU A 380 -18.46 13.34 4.12
N GLU A 381 -19.04 12.77 3.08
CA GLU A 381 -20.18 13.37 2.38
C GLU A 381 -21.53 12.72 2.73
N PHE A 382 -21.54 11.40 2.95
CA PHE A 382 -22.72 10.61 3.25
C PHE A 382 -22.55 9.86 4.58
N PRO A 383 -22.46 10.58 5.73
CA PRO A 383 -22.30 9.95 7.05
C PRO A 383 -23.45 8.98 7.36
N ASP A 384 -24.67 9.33 6.97
CA ASP A 384 -25.88 8.51 7.13
C ASP A 384 -26.23 7.69 5.87
N GLY A 385 -25.28 7.53 4.95
CA GLY A 385 -25.47 6.83 3.68
C GLY A 385 -25.62 5.31 3.84
N PHE A 386 -25.28 4.52 2.82
CA PHE A 386 -25.47 3.06 2.84
C PHE A 386 -24.41 2.23 3.59
N TYR A 387 -23.32 2.85 4.05
CA TYR A 387 -22.31 2.17 4.86
C TYR A 387 -22.83 1.97 6.29
N ARG A 388 -22.63 0.78 6.86
CA ARG A 388 -23.07 0.41 8.23
C ARG A 388 -21.87 -0.01 9.04
N GLY A 389 -21.85 0.30 10.33
CA GLY A 389 -20.80 -0.14 11.26
C GLY A 389 -19.68 0.87 11.47
N LYS A 390 -18.46 0.36 11.64
CA LYS A 390 -17.24 1.16 11.83
C LYS A 390 -16.26 0.98 10.68
N LEU A 391 -15.46 2.01 10.42
CA LEU A 391 -14.40 1.93 9.41
C LEU A 391 -13.11 1.42 10.04
N PHE A 392 -12.68 0.22 9.66
CA PHE A 392 -11.41 -0.34 10.13
C PHE A 392 -10.21 0.50 9.67
N VAL A 393 -9.28 0.78 10.60
CA VAL A 393 -8.02 1.50 10.36
C VAL A 393 -6.81 0.68 10.83
N PHE A 394 -5.66 0.88 10.20
CA PHE A 394 -4.47 0.01 10.35
C PHE A 394 -3.46 0.51 11.40
N ASP A 395 -4.01 1.00 12.51
CA ASP A 395 -3.31 1.58 13.67
C ASP A 395 -4.00 1.13 14.97
N ASP A 396 -3.48 1.55 16.12
CA ASP A 396 -3.92 1.02 17.43
C ASP A 396 -5.37 1.37 17.79
N ARG A 397 -6.02 2.27 17.03
CA ARG A 397 -7.45 2.57 17.19
C ARG A 397 -8.34 1.44 16.68
N TYR A 398 -7.84 0.60 15.76
CA TYR A 398 -8.55 -0.46 15.01
C TYR A 398 -9.74 -0.03 14.16
N ALA A 399 -10.54 0.94 14.62
CA ALA A 399 -11.67 1.45 13.89
C ALA A 399 -11.93 2.92 14.25
N ILE A 400 -12.47 3.65 13.29
CA ILE A 400 -13.06 4.97 13.52
C ILE A 400 -14.58 4.86 13.37
N CYS A 401 -15.32 5.58 14.22
CA CYS A 401 -16.77 5.55 14.17
C CYS A 401 -17.25 6.13 12.83
N SER A 402 -18.20 5.44 12.19
CA SER A 402 -18.85 5.98 10.99
C SER A 402 -20.32 6.31 11.26
N ASN A 403 -21.00 5.42 11.96
CA ASN A 403 -22.33 5.59 12.55
C ASN A 403 -22.42 4.74 13.81
N GLU A 404 -23.58 4.78 14.46
CA GLU A 404 -23.86 4.06 15.72
C GLU A 404 -24.23 2.58 15.51
N ASP A 405 -24.26 2.09 14.26
CA ASP A 405 -24.64 0.72 14.00
C ASP A 405 -23.56 -0.26 14.48
N ILE A 406 -23.98 -1.29 15.22
CA ILE A 406 -23.10 -2.40 15.60
C ILE A 406 -23.54 -3.63 14.82
N ILE A 407 -22.85 -3.90 13.72
CA ILE A 407 -23.18 -5.01 12.80
C ILE A 407 -22.43 -6.31 13.10
N SER A 408 -21.64 -6.32 14.17
CA SER A 408 -20.84 -7.46 14.58
C SER A 408 -21.20 -7.92 15.99
N ALA A 409 -20.79 -9.15 16.32
CA ALA A 409 -21.11 -9.76 17.59
C ALA A 409 -19.86 -10.28 18.30
N CYS A 410 -19.94 -10.30 19.62
CA CYS A 410 -19.01 -10.99 20.50
C CYS A 410 -18.92 -12.45 20.08
N ARG A 411 -17.69 -12.91 19.88
CA ARG A 411 -17.40 -14.26 19.43
C ARG A 411 -17.96 -15.35 20.35
N TYR A 412 -18.07 -15.06 21.64
CA TYR A 412 -18.39 -16.07 22.66
C TYR A 412 -19.86 -16.12 23.04
N CYS A 413 -20.52 -14.97 23.20
CA CYS A 413 -21.91 -14.91 23.65
C CYS A 413 -22.89 -14.34 22.61
N GLY A 414 -22.41 -13.87 21.46
CA GLY A 414 -23.26 -13.34 20.39
C GLY A 414 -23.84 -11.95 20.63
N VAL A 415 -23.60 -11.31 21.79
CA VAL A 415 -24.03 -9.92 22.02
C VAL A 415 -23.37 -8.97 21.03
N LEU A 416 -24.08 -7.92 20.59
CA LEU A 416 -23.53 -6.90 19.70
C LEU A 416 -22.22 -6.34 20.27
N TRP A 417 -21.18 -6.34 19.45
CA TRP A 417 -19.84 -5.91 19.83
C TRP A 417 -18.95 -5.68 18.59
N ASP A 418 -18.24 -4.57 18.55
CA ASP A 418 -17.41 -4.15 17.41
C ASP A 418 -15.98 -3.73 17.77
N GLN A 419 -15.59 -3.81 19.05
CA GLN A 419 -14.24 -3.48 19.47
C GLN A 419 -13.32 -4.69 19.37
N TYR A 420 -12.28 -4.54 18.56
CA TYR A 420 -11.25 -5.55 18.43
C TYR A 420 -10.23 -5.52 19.57
N LYS A 421 -9.77 -6.71 19.95
CA LYS A 421 -8.54 -6.94 20.71
C LYS A 421 -7.70 -7.99 20.01
N LEU A 422 -6.39 -8.00 20.27
CA LEU A 422 -5.56 -9.12 19.84
C LEU A 422 -5.94 -10.37 20.63
N CYS A 423 -5.92 -11.50 19.95
CA CYS A 423 -5.94 -12.81 20.59
C CYS A 423 -4.83 -12.88 21.64
N SER A 424 -5.17 -13.32 22.85
CA SER A 424 -4.25 -13.42 23.97
C SER A 424 -3.06 -14.35 23.75
N SER A 425 -3.23 -15.42 22.95
CA SER A 425 -2.13 -16.33 22.60
C SER A 425 -1.01 -15.60 21.83
N GLN A 426 0.22 -15.66 22.36
CA GLN A 426 1.42 -15.05 21.74
C GLN A 426 1.77 -15.63 20.35
N HIS A 427 1.30 -16.85 20.08
CA HIS A 427 1.44 -17.52 18.77
C HIS A 427 0.33 -17.13 17.78
N CYS A 428 -0.55 -16.21 18.16
CA CYS A 428 -1.66 -15.73 17.36
C CYS A 428 -1.62 -14.21 17.27
N ARG A 429 -2.08 -13.67 16.14
CA ARG A 429 -2.23 -12.22 15.92
C ARG A 429 -3.57 -11.87 15.30
N GLN A 430 -4.57 -12.73 15.53
CA GLN A 430 -5.92 -12.46 15.06
C GLN A 430 -6.60 -11.42 15.93
N LEU A 431 -7.40 -10.59 15.28
CA LEU A 431 -8.30 -9.67 15.95
C LEU A 431 -9.55 -10.43 16.37
N VAL A 432 -9.94 -10.23 17.62
CA VAL A 432 -11.05 -10.91 18.28
C VAL A 432 -12.04 -9.87 18.78
N LEU A 433 -13.32 -10.11 18.50
CA LEU A 433 -14.43 -9.33 19.05
C LEU A 433 -14.89 -10.03 20.33
N THR A 434 -14.54 -9.48 21.48
CA THR A 434 -14.91 -10.01 22.78
C THR A 434 -15.47 -8.90 23.66
N CYS A 435 -16.72 -9.06 24.11
CA CYS A 435 -17.34 -8.11 25.03
C CYS A 435 -16.72 -8.17 26.44
N PRO A 436 -16.85 -7.11 27.26
CA PRO A 436 -16.25 -7.04 28.59
C PRO A 436 -16.67 -8.20 29.50
N ALA A 437 -17.94 -8.61 29.44
CA ALA A 437 -18.46 -9.72 30.23
C ALA A 437 -17.76 -11.06 29.90
N CYS A 438 -17.41 -11.31 28.64
CA CYS A 438 -16.66 -12.51 28.25
C CYS A 438 -15.17 -12.38 28.59
N CYS A 439 -14.57 -11.19 28.39
CA CYS A 439 -13.20 -10.92 28.83
C CYS A 439 -13.03 -11.19 30.34
N ASN A 440 -14.00 -10.77 31.16
CA ASN A 440 -13.96 -10.97 32.62
C ASN A 440 -14.09 -12.46 33.02
N LYS A 441 -14.57 -13.32 32.12
CA LYS A 441 -14.58 -14.79 32.28
C LYS A 441 -13.30 -15.45 31.76
N GLY A 442 -12.28 -14.67 31.37
CA GLY A 442 -11.03 -15.17 30.81
C GLY A 442 -11.09 -15.53 29.33
N LEU A 443 -12.20 -15.23 28.63
CA LEU A 443 -12.38 -15.59 27.21
C LEU A 443 -11.75 -14.52 26.30
N THR A 444 -10.46 -14.64 26.01
CA THR A 444 -9.64 -13.60 25.35
C THR A 444 -9.00 -14.07 24.04
N ALA A 445 -9.19 -15.33 23.66
CA ALA A 445 -8.56 -15.94 22.50
C ALA A 445 -9.49 -16.00 21.26
N CYS A 446 -8.91 -16.25 20.09
CA CYS A 446 -9.69 -16.44 18.87
C CYS A 446 -10.27 -17.87 18.72
N CYS A 447 -9.75 -18.87 19.43
CA CYS A 447 -10.24 -20.26 19.37
C CYS A 447 -9.88 -21.02 20.64
N PRO A 448 -10.51 -22.20 20.89
CA PRO A 448 -10.17 -23.05 22.03
C PRO A 448 -8.68 -23.40 22.09
N VAL A 449 -8.04 -23.72 20.96
CA VAL A 449 -6.60 -24.00 20.90
C VAL A 449 -5.76 -22.82 21.40
N CYS A 450 -6.12 -21.59 21.03
CA CYS A 450 -5.41 -20.40 21.51
C CYS A 450 -5.70 -20.13 22.99
N GLN A 451 -6.92 -20.41 23.45
CA GLN A 451 -7.33 -20.26 24.86
C GLN A 451 -6.53 -21.20 25.77
N GLU A 452 -6.33 -22.45 25.34
CA GLU A 452 -5.53 -23.45 26.09
C GLU A 452 -4.03 -23.13 26.05
N LYS A 453 -3.51 -22.64 24.91
CA LYS A 453 -2.09 -22.28 24.76
C LYS A 453 -1.69 -21.15 25.71
N GLU A 454 -2.57 -20.19 25.98
CA GLU A 454 -2.31 -19.12 26.95
C GLU A 454 -2.07 -19.68 28.36
N LEU A 455 -2.85 -20.67 28.80
CA LEU A 455 -2.72 -21.29 30.12
C LEU A 455 -1.39 -22.03 30.32
N LYS A 456 -0.71 -22.42 29.25
CA LYS A 456 0.55 -23.19 29.29
C LYS A 456 1.82 -22.32 29.23
N VAL A 457 1.71 -21.04 28.85
CA VAL A 457 2.86 -20.18 28.49
C VAL A 457 3.30 -19.24 29.64
N THR A 458 2.86 -19.46 30.88
CA THR A 458 3.40 -18.74 32.06
C THR A 458 4.87 -19.05 32.38
N SER A 459 5.59 -19.81 31.55
CA SER A 459 7.05 -19.94 31.65
C SER A 459 7.75 -20.06 30.28
N ARG A 460 8.62 -19.08 29.99
CA ARG A 460 9.82 -19.08 29.10
C ARG A 460 9.88 -18.03 27.98
N ALA A 461 11.14 -17.74 27.64
CA ALA A 461 11.70 -16.49 27.15
C ALA A 461 11.43 -16.09 25.69
N SER A 462 11.52 -14.77 25.52
CA SER A 462 11.45 -13.92 24.33
C SER A 462 12.36 -14.34 23.16
N GLY A 463 11.88 -14.12 21.93
CA GLY A 463 12.75 -13.77 20.80
C GLY A 463 12.51 -14.44 19.44
N GLN A 464 11.73 -15.52 19.34
CA GLN A 464 11.48 -16.16 18.04
C GLN A 464 10.22 -15.61 17.35
N ILE A 465 10.31 -15.35 16.05
CA ILE A 465 9.14 -15.07 15.19
C ILE A 465 8.32 -16.35 15.10
N LEU A 466 7.39 -16.51 16.04
CA LEU A 466 6.51 -17.67 16.10
C LEU A 466 5.54 -17.63 14.92
N LYS A 467 5.59 -18.68 14.09
CA LYS A 467 4.61 -18.88 13.02
C LYS A 467 3.23 -18.99 13.66
N GLU A 468 2.24 -18.40 13.01
CA GLU A 468 0.89 -18.41 13.55
C GLU A 468 0.31 -19.83 13.59
N GLU A 469 -0.04 -20.30 14.79
CA GLU A 469 -0.57 -21.64 15.01
C GLU A 469 -1.91 -21.58 15.73
N CYS A 470 -2.94 -21.29 14.95
CA CYS A 470 -4.31 -21.16 15.40
C CYS A 470 -5.24 -22.00 14.53
N GLU A 471 -6.24 -22.64 15.15
CA GLU A 471 -7.29 -23.38 14.47
C GLU A 471 -8.04 -22.52 13.45
N CYS A 472 -8.34 -21.25 13.77
CA CYS A 472 -8.99 -20.33 12.86
C CYS A 472 -8.20 -20.15 11.55
N THR A 473 -6.88 -20.11 11.62
CA THR A 473 -6.03 -20.00 10.43
C THR A 473 -5.94 -21.31 9.66
N ARG A 474 -6.01 -22.46 10.35
CA ARG A 474 -5.97 -23.79 9.69
C ARG A 474 -7.29 -24.15 9.00
N ARG A 475 -8.43 -23.80 9.61
CA ARG A 475 -9.77 -24.16 9.12
C ARG A 475 -10.32 -23.18 8.11
N ARG A 476 -9.91 -21.90 8.14
CA ARG A 476 -10.40 -20.91 7.17
C ARG A 476 -9.91 -21.28 5.76
N PRO A 477 -10.82 -21.43 4.78
CA PRO A 477 -10.44 -21.54 3.38
C PRO A 477 -9.59 -20.32 2.99
N ARG A 478 -8.43 -20.56 2.37
CA ARG A 478 -7.57 -19.46 1.92
C ARG A 478 -8.29 -18.57 0.90
N VAL A 479 -9.07 -19.20 0.04
CA VAL A 479 -9.88 -18.58 -1.00
C VAL A 479 -11.31 -19.13 -0.84
N PRO A 480 -12.28 -18.31 -0.42
CA PRO A 480 -13.67 -18.73 -0.36
C PRO A 480 -14.23 -18.90 -1.78
N ILE A 481 -15.11 -19.88 -1.95
CA ILE A 481 -15.88 -20.10 -3.18
C ILE A 481 -17.30 -19.62 -2.89
N GLU A 482 -17.77 -18.66 -3.67
CA GLU A 482 -19.14 -18.18 -3.60
C GLU A 482 -20.03 -19.17 -4.32
N HIS A 483 -20.89 -19.84 -3.57
CA HIS A 483 -21.91 -20.67 -4.18
C HIS A 483 -22.97 -19.75 -4.77
N VAL A 484 -22.99 -19.63 -6.10
CA VAL A 484 -24.09 -19.03 -6.84
C VAL A 484 -25.32 -19.95 -6.67
N SER A 485 -26.01 -19.82 -5.54
CA SER A 485 -27.33 -20.44 -5.39
C SER A 485 -28.33 -19.51 -6.06
N PRO A 486 -29.25 -20.01 -6.91
CA PRO A 486 -30.33 -19.21 -7.51
C PRO A 486 -31.24 -18.50 -6.48
N ARG A 487 -31.03 -18.72 -5.18
CA ARG A 487 -31.85 -18.22 -4.06
C ARG A 487 -31.20 -17.14 -3.19
N MET A 488 -29.96 -16.70 -3.45
CA MET A 488 -29.30 -15.68 -2.61
C MET A 488 -29.74 -14.22 -2.89
N LEU A 489 -30.77 -14.03 -3.71
CA LEU A 489 -31.41 -12.72 -3.95
C LEU A 489 -32.54 -12.40 -2.95
N ASP A 490 -32.82 -13.27 -1.96
CA ASP A 490 -34.08 -13.22 -1.20
C ASP A 490 -33.95 -13.20 0.33
N THR A 491 -32.93 -12.52 0.88
CA THR A 491 -32.91 -12.27 2.33
C THR A 491 -32.57 -10.83 2.67
N GLY A 492 -33.54 -9.94 2.40
CA GLY A 492 -33.70 -8.70 3.14
C GLY A 492 -34.43 -9.01 4.46
N LYS A 493 -33.67 -9.11 5.55
CA LYS A 493 -34.09 -8.86 6.95
C LYS A 493 -32.92 -9.18 7.88
N TYR A 494 -32.22 -8.14 8.32
CA TYR A 494 -31.54 -8.09 9.60
C TYR A 494 -31.87 -6.75 10.25
#